data_AF-A0A4V3WYQ2-F1
#
_entry.id   AF-A0A4V3WYQ2-F1
#
_cell.length_a   1.000
_cell.length_b   1.000
_cell.length_c   1.000
_cell.angle_alpha   90.00
_cell.angle_beta   90.00
_cell.angle_gamma   90.00
#
_symmetry.space_group_name_H-M   'P 1'
#
loop_
_entity.id
_entity.type
_entity.pdbx_description
1 polymer ?
#
loop_
_entity_poly.entity_id
_entity_poly.type
_entity_poly.pdbx_seq_one_letter_code
_entity_poly.pdbx_strand_id
1 'polypeptide(L)'
;MDQATSVYINFLTAKPTMNEIKIGFGPFSKPRINREAFDAVLKSEVVGENTATYEFETPVTAIGAHAFFDTNKGIEEDLFLHYIELPDSVETIHPETFDGICKLKSKLLVDNMLIIDNVLIKHFDSYNSGEVSVPEGMTAIAPGALSGFWAKKIILPSTLKEIGKEAFRGCTHLTSVKLPKGLEKIGDYAFSNTALGTATIPDSVTSIGVEAFSDCSKLKKIKIGKSVERIGERVVSRCHLLATIDGRGASADKRMLIFDGTLLAYTAASKESHLEIPEGVKRIGSDALFDAKNLTSVTLPSSLESIGTGAFQRSSITEIEVPESVTTIEYGAFSTTIIEKFSGKFATADGSALVEGNTLLAGAGNRSFTLNIPENVTEIAPMACYLGEISGVTFPDCVTVIGSKAFAYCSNMCLPVDALPKNLEIIGEMAFEQSVMRSDMFRDGVIIPANVKEIGYHAFFSTAAYSASANTYWFEPVTPPKIDTTGMRINAIYVPEEALEAYRNAYPEFSDKIHVWER
;
A
#
# COMPACT_ATOMS: atom_id res chain seq x y z
N MET A 1 31.21 -44.70 -40.01
CA MET A 1 29.84 -44.17 -39.97
C MET A 1 29.86 -43.05 -38.96
N ASP A 2 30.36 -41.90 -39.40
CA ASP A 2 29.56 -40.71 -39.80
C ASP A 2 29.08 -39.94 -38.56
N GLN A 3 29.84 -38.94 -38.11
CA GLN A 3 29.81 -37.53 -38.52
C GLN A 3 28.51 -36.79 -38.12
N ALA A 4 28.65 -35.92 -37.10
CA ALA A 4 28.16 -34.55 -37.16
C ALA A 4 29.01 -33.67 -36.22
N THR A 5 29.85 -32.87 -36.85
CA THR A 5 30.70 -31.80 -36.34
C THR A 5 29.95 -30.81 -35.46
N SER A 6 30.31 -30.72 -34.17
CA SER A 6 30.06 -29.52 -33.36
C SER A 6 31.22 -28.55 -33.59
N VAL A 7 30.96 -27.47 -34.31
CA VAL A 7 31.90 -26.37 -34.48
C VAL A 7 31.96 -25.61 -33.16
N TYR A 8 32.97 -25.91 -32.35
CA TYR A 8 33.36 -25.06 -31.24
C TYR A 8 34.07 -23.83 -31.81
N ILE A 9 33.39 -22.68 -31.82
CA ILE A 9 34.10 -21.40 -31.99
C ILE A 9 34.78 -21.10 -30.66
N ASN A 10 36.01 -21.59 -30.54
CA ASN A 10 36.94 -21.19 -29.51
C ASN A 10 37.47 -19.80 -29.87
N PHE A 11 37.04 -18.77 -29.15
CA PHE A 11 37.81 -17.54 -29.07
C PHE A 11 38.87 -17.71 -27.98
N LEU A 12 40.02 -18.26 -28.38
CA LEU A 12 41.27 -18.07 -27.62
C LEU A 12 41.84 -16.70 -27.97
N THR A 13 41.32 -15.67 -27.30
CA THR A 13 41.98 -14.39 -27.08
C THR A 13 41.70 -14.01 -25.63
N ALA A 14 42.77 -13.95 -24.81
CA ALA A 14 42.85 -13.57 -23.40
C ALA A 14 41.52 -13.39 -22.63
N LYS A 15 41.27 -14.23 -21.61
CA LYS A 15 40.22 -14.00 -20.61
C LYS A 15 40.30 -12.54 -20.12
N PRO A 16 39.22 -11.74 -20.15
CA PRO A 16 39.20 -10.49 -19.41
C PRO A 16 39.30 -10.84 -17.91
N THR A 17 40.38 -10.37 -17.29
CA THR A 17 40.80 -10.53 -15.90
C THR A 17 40.07 -9.54 -14.97
N MET A 18 38.76 -9.38 -15.13
CA MET A 18 37.97 -8.60 -14.18
C MET A 18 37.31 -9.60 -13.22
N ASN A 19 37.87 -9.71 -12.01
CA ASN A 19 37.19 -10.33 -10.86
C ASN A 19 36.53 -9.23 -10.01
N GLU A 20 36.15 -8.12 -10.63
CA GLU A 20 35.66 -6.93 -9.94
C GLU A 20 34.22 -6.64 -10.35
N ILE A 21 33.37 -6.36 -9.37
CA ILE A 21 32.07 -5.74 -9.58
C ILE A 21 32.17 -4.29 -9.13
N LYS A 22 31.70 -3.37 -9.98
CA LYS A 22 31.64 -1.94 -9.64
C LYS A 22 30.21 -1.49 -9.50
N ILE A 23 29.93 -0.75 -8.44
CA ILE A 23 28.61 -0.23 -8.12
C ILE A 23 28.73 1.28 -7.98
N GLY A 24 28.01 2.02 -8.82
CA GLY A 24 27.83 3.46 -8.67
C GLY A 24 26.64 3.79 -7.79
N PHE A 25 26.75 4.82 -6.96
CA PHE A 25 25.73 5.20 -5.99
C PHE A 25 25.74 6.71 -5.74
N GLY A 26 24.63 7.23 -5.19
CA GLY A 26 24.47 8.65 -4.90
C GLY A 26 25.25 9.09 -3.65
N PRO A 27 25.42 10.41 -3.42
CA PRO A 27 26.29 10.95 -2.37
C PRO A 27 25.89 10.58 -0.93
N PHE A 28 24.68 10.08 -0.72
CA PHE A 28 24.19 9.64 0.58
C PHE A 28 23.95 8.14 0.67
N SER A 29 24.36 7.35 -0.33
CA SER A 29 24.18 5.90 -0.37
C SER A 29 25.46 5.16 0.02
N LYS A 30 25.31 3.99 0.63
CA LYS A 30 26.44 3.07 0.91
C LYS A 30 26.09 1.68 0.39
N PRO A 31 26.48 1.32 -0.83
CA PRO A 31 26.15 0.01 -1.38
C PRO A 31 26.76 -1.08 -0.52
N ARG A 32 26.06 -2.21 -0.42
CA ARG A 32 26.62 -3.45 0.11
C ARG A 32 26.23 -4.61 -0.78
N ILE A 33 27.03 -5.67 -0.69
CA ILE A 33 26.73 -6.94 -1.34
C ILE A 33 26.37 -8.02 -0.32
N ASN A 34 25.39 -8.86 -0.66
CA ASN A 34 25.15 -10.10 0.08
C ASN A 34 26.21 -11.13 -0.35
N ARG A 35 27.19 -11.40 0.52
CA ARG A 35 28.30 -12.32 0.20
C ARG A 35 27.83 -13.73 -0.14
N GLU A 36 26.71 -14.17 0.44
CA GLU A 36 26.14 -15.51 0.18
C GLU A 36 25.47 -15.60 -1.20
N ALA A 37 25.23 -14.47 -1.85
CA ALA A 37 24.69 -14.43 -3.20
C ALA A 37 25.75 -14.63 -4.29
N PHE A 38 27.02 -14.83 -3.97
CA PHE A 38 28.08 -15.02 -4.98
C PHE A 38 28.67 -16.43 -4.86
N ASP A 39 28.94 -17.04 -6.01
CA ASP A 39 29.69 -18.30 -6.11
C ASP A 39 31.21 -18.13 -5.91
N ALA A 40 31.65 -16.88 -5.71
CA ALA A 40 33.03 -16.50 -5.53
C ALA A 40 33.25 -15.83 -4.16
N VAL A 41 34.45 -16.01 -3.60
CA VAL A 41 34.82 -15.43 -2.31
C VAL A 41 35.24 -13.98 -2.49
N LEU A 42 34.60 -13.06 -1.77
CA LEU A 42 34.98 -11.64 -1.77
C LEU A 42 36.34 -11.45 -1.09
N LYS A 43 37.33 -10.99 -1.85
CA LYS A 43 38.70 -10.72 -1.42
C LYS A 43 38.83 -9.34 -0.78
N SER A 44 38.32 -8.30 -1.43
CA SER A 44 38.47 -6.92 -0.97
C SER A 44 37.29 -6.03 -1.40
N GLU A 45 37.08 -4.95 -0.65
CA GLU A 45 36.07 -3.92 -0.91
C GLU A 45 36.73 -2.54 -0.80
N VAL A 46 36.56 -1.71 -1.82
CA VAL A 46 37.02 -0.31 -1.84
C VAL A 46 35.81 0.58 -2.11
N VAL A 47 35.45 1.42 -1.13
CA VAL A 47 34.32 2.35 -1.23
C VAL A 47 34.86 3.78 -1.38
N GLY A 48 34.62 4.40 -2.54
CA GLY A 48 34.89 5.81 -2.82
C GLY A 48 33.65 6.71 -2.65
N GLU A 49 33.73 7.98 -3.05
CA GLU A 49 32.63 8.95 -2.85
C GLU A 49 31.32 8.58 -3.55
N ASN A 50 31.37 7.98 -4.75
CA ASN A 50 30.17 7.61 -5.52
C ASN A 50 30.33 6.26 -6.26
N THR A 51 31.32 5.45 -5.88
CA THR A 51 31.58 4.15 -6.52
C THR A 51 32.22 3.19 -5.52
N ALA A 52 31.75 1.94 -5.50
CA ALA A 52 32.31 0.85 -4.71
C ALA A 52 32.78 -0.25 -5.65
N THR A 53 33.99 -0.76 -5.40
CA THR A 53 34.57 -1.86 -6.15
C THR A 53 34.71 -3.07 -5.22
N TYR A 54 34.19 -4.21 -5.65
CA TYR A 54 34.23 -5.48 -4.94
C TYR A 54 35.09 -6.45 -5.74
N GLU A 55 36.22 -6.87 -5.19
CA GLU A 55 37.17 -7.79 -5.83
C GLU A 55 36.98 -9.21 -5.28
N PHE A 56 36.95 -10.21 -6.15
CA PHE A 56 36.74 -11.62 -5.80
C PHE A 56 38.01 -12.46 -6.04
N GLU A 57 38.23 -13.47 -5.18
CA GLU A 57 39.36 -14.40 -5.27
C GLU A 57 39.30 -15.28 -6.53
N THR A 58 38.08 -15.61 -6.96
CA THR A 58 37.79 -16.38 -8.17
C THR A 58 36.86 -15.57 -9.09
N PRO A 59 36.85 -15.85 -10.41
CA PRO A 59 35.88 -15.24 -11.30
C PRO A 59 34.45 -15.51 -10.82
N VAL A 60 33.62 -14.46 -10.79
CA VAL A 60 32.19 -14.56 -10.45
C VAL A 60 31.46 -15.13 -11.66
N THR A 61 30.83 -16.31 -11.53
CA THR A 61 30.08 -16.93 -12.63
C THR A 61 28.56 -16.93 -12.39
N ALA A 62 28.13 -16.81 -11.13
CA ALA A 62 26.73 -16.75 -10.73
C ALA A 62 26.46 -15.67 -9.66
N ILE A 63 25.33 -14.98 -9.79
CA ILE A 63 24.86 -13.97 -8.83
C ILE A 63 23.44 -14.33 -8.37
N GLY A 64 23.25 -14.53 -7.07
CA GLY A 64 22.01 -14.91 -6.39
C GLY A 64 21.09 -13.74 -6.05
N ALA A 65 19.93 -14.04 -5.44
CA ALA A 65 18.92 -13.03 -5.11
C ALA A 65 19.44 -11.95 -4.16
N HIS A 66 18.97 -10.71 -4.34
CA HIS A 66 19.29 -9.58 -3.47
C HIS A 66 20.81 -9.38 -3.25
N ALA A 67 21.60 -9.68 -4.29
CA ALA A 67 23.04 -9.58 -4.22
C ALA A 67 23.54 -8.17 -3.94
N PHE A 68 22.74 -7.15 -4.27
CA PHE A 68 23.04 -5.73 -4.08
C PHE A 68 21.93 -5.07 -3.27
N PHE A 69 22.27 -4.33 -2.22
CA PHE A 69 21.30 -3.57 -1.43
C PHE A 69 21.91 -2.29 -0.84
N ASP A 70 21.06 -1.29 -0.60
CA ASP A 70 21.39 -0.07 0.14
C ASP A 70 20.85 -0.20 1.57
N THR A 71 21.67 0.11 2.58
CA THR A 71 21.28 0.04 3.99
C THR A 71 20.51 1.27 4.48
N ASN A 72 20.45 2.35 3.69
CA ASN A 72 19.69 3.55 4.04
C ASN A 72 18.20 3.38 3.69
N LYS A 73 17.51 2.51 4.44
CA LYS A 73 16.04 2.45 4.42
C LYS A 73 15.49 3.68 5.15
N GLY A 74 15.02 4.69 4.43
CA GLY A 74 14.12 5.67 5.05
C GLY A 74 13.97 7.07 4.45
N ILE A 75 14.68 7.47 3.39
CA ILE A 75 14.58 8.86 2.92
C ILE A 75 14.65 8.91 1.38
N GLU A 76 13.52 9.30 0.78
CA GLU A 76 13.30 9.68 -0.63
C GLU A 76 13.62 8.64 -1.73
N GLU A 77 12.77 8.61 -2.76
CA GLU A 77 12.87 7.75 -3.95
C GLU A 77 14.08 8.10 -4.88
N ASP A 78 15.08 8.84 -4.38
CA ASP A 78 16.21 9.36 -5.16
C ASP A 78 17.61 8.99 -4.61
N LEU A 79 17.72 8.04 -3.66
CA LEU A 79 19.01 7.55 -3.12
C LEU A 79 19.36 6.12 -3.55
N PHE A 80 19.35 5.87 -4.87
CA PHE A 80 19.49 4.52 -5.41
C PHE A 80 20.88 4.19 -5.98
N LEU A 81 21.16 2.89 -6.12
CA LEU A 81 22.28 2.38 -6.91
C LEU A 81 22.13 2.87 -8.36
N HIS A 82 23.05 3.73 -8.80
CA HIS A 82 22.98 4.36 -10.12
C HIS A 82 23.37 3.43 -11.26
N TYR A 83 24.40 2.60 -11.06
CA TYR A 83 24.80 1.63 -12.07
C TYR A 83 25.52 0.44 -11.44
N ILE A 84 25.50 -0.69 -12.14
CA ILE A 84 26.40 -1.81 -11.88
C ILE A 84 27.21 -2.13 -13.13
N GLU A 85 28.49 -2.41 -12.97
CA GLU A 85 29.34 -3.04 -13.97
C GLU A 85 29.66 -4.46 -13.49
N LEU A 86 29.22 -5.44 -14.27
CA LEU A 86 29.48 -6.85 -13.98
C LEU A 86 30.68 -7.34 -14.79
N PRO A 87 31.50 -8.26 -14.23
CA PRO A 87 32.60 -8.84 -14.96
C PRO A 87 32.10 -9.73 -16.10
N ASP A 88 32.93 -9.87 -17.14
CA ASP A 88 32.61 -10.70 -18.30
C ASP A 88 32.51 -12.20 -17.96
N SER A 89 32.90 -12.62 -16.75
CA SER A 89 32.76 -14.01 -16.31
C SER A 89 31.35 -14.39 -15.86
N VAL A 90 30.45 -13.42 -15.67
CA VAL A 90 29.08 -13.71 -15.20
C VAL A 90 28.31 -14.44 -16.30
N GLU A 91 27.78 -15.61 -15.95
CA GLU A 91 27.00 -16.47 -16.84
C GLU A 91 25.53 -16.55 -16.40
N THR A 92 25.26 -16.46 -15.09
CA THR A 92 23.90 -16.57 -14.53
C THR A 92 23.62 -15.50 -13.48
N ILE A 93 22.39 -14.98 -13.45
CA ILE A 93 21.96 -13.96 -12.50
C ILE A 93 20.53 -14.25 -12.04
N HIS A 94 20.29 -14.14 -10.74
CA HIS A 94 18.96 -14.28 -10.16
C HIS A 94 18.07 -13.08 -10.54
N PRO A 95 16.75 -13.28 -10.79
CA PRO A 95 15.87 -12.19 -11.22
C PRO A 95 15.81 -10.98 -10.26
N GLU A 96 15.86 -11.23 -8.95
CA GLU A 96 15.76 -10.21 -7.90
C GLU A 96 17.10 -9.51 -7.58
N THR A 97 18.12 -9.71 -8.40
CA THR A 97 19.44 -9.08 -8.21
C THR A 97 19.40 -7.56 -8.39
N PHE A 98 18.50 -7.02 -9.22
CA PHE A 98 18.57 -5.63 -9.72
C PHE A 98 17.53 -4.67 -9.14
N ASP A 99 17.05 -4.92 -7.94
CA ASP A 99 16.13 -3.99 -7.29
C ASP A 99 16.82 -2.64 -7.00
N GLY A 100 16.15 -1.53 -7.32
CA GLY A 100 16.72 -0.18 -7.20
C GLY A 100 17.89 0.16 -8.14
N ILE A 101 18.25 -0.67 -9.14
CA ILE A 101 19.36 -0.37 -10.08
C ILE A 101 18.81 0.18 -11.40
N CYS A 102 19.26 1.38 -11.77
CA CYS A 102 18.77 2.05 -12.97
C CYS A 102 19.64 1.89 -14.22
N LYS A 103 20.90 1.42 -14.10
CA LYS A 103 21.77 1.11 -15.25
C LYS A 103 22.60 -0.14 -15.01
N LEU A 104 22.78 -0.95 -16.05
CA LEU A 104 23.72 -2.07 -16.06
C LEU A 104 24.67 -1.89 -17.24
N LYS A 105 25.97 -2.08 -17.00
CA LYS A 105 26.96 -2.28 -18.06
C LYS A 105 27.42 -3.71 -17.99
N SER A 106 27.01 -4.50 -18.98
CA SER A 106 27.37 -5.91 -19.08
C SER A 106 27.19 -6.38 -20.51
N LYS A 107 28.01 -7.35 -20.93
CA LYS A 107 27.84 -8.08 -22.19
C LYS A 107 26.55 -8.91 -22.25
N LEU A 108 25.89 -9.12 -21.10
CA LEU A 108 24.65 -9.89 -20.97
C LEU A 108 23.41 -9.11 -21.45
N LEU A 109 23.56 -7.83 -21.77
CA LEU A 109 22.48 -6.99 -22.24
C LEU A 109 22.24 -7.14 -23.74
N VAL A 110 20.98 -7.28 -24.11
CA VAL A 110 20.49 -7.12 -25.48
C VAL A 110 19.55 -5.92 -25.47
N ASP A 111 19.89 -4.84 -26.16
CA ASP A 111 19.09 -3.60 -26.20
C ASP A 111 18.65 -3.08 -24.80
N ASN A 112 19.61 -3.03 -23.86
CA ASN A 112 19.39 -2.67 -22.44
C ASN A 112 18.47 -3.64 -21.66
N MET A 113 18.17 -4.81 -22.20
CA MET A 113 17.43 -5.88 -21.51
C MET A 113 18.36 -6.99 -21.05
N LEU A 114 18.22 -7.37 -19.79
CA LEU A 114 18.80 -8.60 -19.28
C LEU A 114 17.80 -9.74 -19.48
N ILE A 115 18.21 -10.75 -20.23
CA ILE A 115 17.39 -11.92 -20.57
C ILE A 115 18.13 -13.18 -20.13
N ILE A 116 17.42 -14.06 -19.43
CA ILE A 116 17.94 -15.36 -18.98
C ILE A 116 16.89 -16.41 -19.29
N ASP A 117 17.27 -17.47 -20.02
CA ASP A 117 16.39 -18.59 -20.36
C ASP A 117 15.03 -18.17 -20.94
N ASN A 118 15.03 -17.18 -21.84
CA ASN A 118 13.84 -16.58 -22.45
C ASN A 118 12.92 -15.87 -21.43
N VAL A 119 13.45 -15.43 -20.30
CA VAL A 119 12.76 -14.59 -19.33
C VAL A 119 13.38 -13.21 -19.34
N LEU A 120 12.56 -12.18 -19.51
CA LEU A 120 12.99 -10.80 -19.34
C LEU A 120 13.15 -10.53 -17.83
N ILE A 121 14.38 -10.34 -17.39
CA ILE A 121 14.73 -10.13 -15.99
C ILE A 121 14.60 -8.66 -15.60
N LYS A 122 15.18 -7.77 -16.40
CA LYS A 122 15.17 -6.32 -16.16
C LYS A 122 15.43 -5.58 -17.46
N HIS A 123 14.78 -4.43 -17.62
CA HIS A 123 15.12 -3.45 -18.64
C HIS A 123 15.73 -2.21 -17.97
N PHE A 124 16.88 -1.73 -18.45
CA PHE A 124 17.67 -0.67 -17.82
C PHE A 124 17.51 0.71 -18.47
N ASP A 125 16.66 0.84 -19.49
CA ASP A 125 16.28 2.12 -20.08
C ASP A 125 14.82 2.48 -19.74
N SER A 126 14.59 2.84 -18.47
CA SER A 126 13.27 3.14 -17.90
C SER A 126 12.68 4.48 -18.35
N TYR A 127 13.52 5.41 -18.81
CA TYR A 127 13.11 6.76 -19.24
C TYR A 127 12.72 6.82 -20.72
N ASN A 128 12.72 5.69 -21.42
CA ASN A 128 12.24 5.62 -22.78
C ASN A 128 10.73 5.90 -22.84
N SER A 129 10.37 7.14 -23.21
CA SER A 129 8.98 7.62 -23.27
C SER A 129 8.20 7.14 -24.50
N GLY A 130 8.85 6.34 -25.36
CA GLY A 130 8.31 5.87 -26.63
C GLY A 130 7.60 4.52 -26.55
N GLU A 131 7.77 3.75 -27.61
CA GLU A 131 7.33 2.36 -27.72
C GLU A 131 8.50 1.43 -27.37
N VAL A 132 8.26 0.49 -26.45
CA VAL A 132 9.24 -0.53 -26.07
C VAL A 132 8.73 -1.88 -26.55
N SER A 133 9.58 -2.65 -27.24
CA SER A 133 9.24 -4.00 -27.70
C SER A 133 10.05 -5.02 -26.93
N VAL A 134 9.37 -5.92 -26.22
CA VAL A 134 10.02 -7.08 -25.60
C VAL A 134 10.25 -8.13 -26.71
N PRO A 135 11.48 -8.67 -26.86
CA PRO A 135 11.83 -9.57 -27.96
C PRO A 135 10.91 -10.79 -28.10
N GLU A 136 10.66 -11.24 -29.33
CA GLU A 136 9.96 -12.50 -29.58
C GLU A 136 10.73 -13.71 -29.02
N GLY A 137 10.00 -14.76 -28.67
CA GLY A 137 10.56 -15.96 -28.02
C GLY A 137 10.60 -15.91 -26.50
N MET A 138 10.37 -14.74 -25.87
CA MET A 138 10.27 -14.68 -24.41
C MET A 138 9.04 -15.43 -23.91
N THR A 139 9.22 -16.17 -22.82
CA THR A 139 8.21 -17.01 -22.18
C THR A 139 7.66 -16.36 -20.92
N ALA A 140 8.44 -15.52 -20.24
CA ALA A 140 7.99 -14.79 -19.06
C ALA A 140 8.63 -13.40 -18.94
N ILE A 141 7.96 -12.53 -18.18
CA ILE A 141 8.51 -11.29 -17.66
C ILE A 141 8.65 -11.47 -16.15
N ALA A 142 9.87 -11.36 -15.64
CA ALA A 142 10.17 -11.56 -14.23
C ALA A 142 9.52 -10.49 -13.34
N PRO A 143 9.42 -10.74 -12.02
CA PRO A 143 8.96 -9.74 -11.09
C PRO A 143 9.73 -8.40 -11.21
N GLY A 144 8.99 -7.29 -11.26
CA GLY A 144 9.57 -5.93 -11.33
C GLY A 144 10.38 -5.58 -12.59
N ALA A 145 10.42 -6.45 -13.61
CA ALA A 145 11.33 -6.32 -14.74
C ALA A 145 11.19 -5.00 -15.53
N LEU A 146 9.97 -4.45 -15.61
CA LEU A 146 9.65 -3.14 -16.20
C LEU A 146 8.90 -2.23 -15.23
N SER A 147 9.08 -2.39 -13.90
CA SER A 147 8.49 -1.50 -12.91
C SER A 147 9.00 -0.06 -13.09
N GLY A 148 8.10 0.92 -13.00
CA GLY A 148 8.39 2.36 -13.13
C GLY A 148 8.71 2.85 -14.55
N PHE A 149 8.41 2.06 -15.59
CA PHE A 149 8.74 2.43 -16.96
C PHE A 149 7.91 3.59 -17.50
N TRP A 150 8.58 4.51 -18.20
CA TRP A 150 7.96 5.69 -18.82
C TRP A 150 7.35 5.41 -20.22
N ALA A 151 7.48 4.18 -20.73
CA ALA A 151 7.01 3.82 -22.06
C ALA A 151 5.49 4.03 -22.20
N LYS A 152 5.07 4.69 -23.28
CA LYS A 152 3.64 4.89 -23.58
C LYS A 152 2.97 3.63 -24.05
N LYS A 153 3.73 2.77 -24.72
CA LYS A 153 3.26 1.52 -25.32
C LYS A 153 4.32 0.44 -25.15
N ILE A 154 3.87 -0.74 -24.75
CA ILE A 154 4.73 -1.93 -24.67
C ILE A 154 4.16 -3.01 -25.59
N ILE A 155 5.02 -3.52 -26.46
CA ILE A 155 4.73 -4.68 -27.32
C ILE A 155 5.27 -5.92 -26.61
N LEU A 156 4.35 -6.84 -26.31
CA LEU A 156 4.66 -8.13 -25.67
C LEU A 156 4.77 -9.22 -26.74
N PRO A 157 5.67 -10.20 -26.54
CA PRO A 157 5.89 -11.24 -27.52
C PRO A 157 4.75 -12.25 -27.53
N SER A 158 4.54 -12.85 -28.70
CA SER A 158 3.43 -13.77 -28.93
C SER A 158 3.52 -15.06 -28.10
N THR A 159 4.73 -15.44 -27.69
CA THR A 159 5.06 -16.65 -26.90
C THR A 159 4.92 -16.46 -25.39
N LEU A 160 4.65 -15.24 -24.90
CA LEU A 160 4.64 -14.93 -23.48
C LEU A 160 3.54 -15.71 -22.74
N LYS A 161 3.93 -16.39 -21.66
CA LYS A 161 3.08 -17.21 -20.80
C LYS A 161 2.82 -16.56 -19.45
N GLU A 162 3.77 -15.82 -18.92
CA GLU A 162 3.69 -15.28 -17.56
C GLU A 162 4.15 -13.83 -17.48
N ILE A 163 3.39 -13.03 -16.74
CA ILE A 163 3.77 -11.69 -16.29
C ILE A 163 3.91 -11.76 -14.77
N GLY A 164 5.13 -11.56 -14.27
CA GLY A 164 5.45 -11.65 -12.85
C GLY A 164 4.87 -10.52 -12.00
N LYS A 165 5.03 -10.68 -10.69
CA LYS A 165 4.63 -9.68 -9.68
C LYS A 165 5.26 -8.32 -9.98
N GLU A 166 4.48 -7.24 -9.94
CA GLU A 166 4.94 -5.86 -10.14
C GLU A 166 5.63 -5.58 -11.49
N ALA A 167 5.51 -6.47 -12.48
CA ALA A 167 6.26 -6.38 -13.74
C ALA A 167 6.14 -5.02 -14.47
N PHE A 168 4.99 -4.35 -14.37
CA PHE A 168 4.71 -3.01 -14.91
C PHE A 168 4.15 -2.05 -13.84
N ARG A 169 4.44 -2.31 -12.55
CA ARG A 169 3.95 -1.45 -11.47
C ARG A 169 4.49 -0.03 -11.63
N GLY A 170 3.65 0.98 -11.47
CA GLY A 170 4.07 2.39 -11.56
C GLY A 170 4.44 2.87 -12.96
N CYS A 171 4.12 2.14 -14.02
CA CYS A 171 4.26 2.62 -15.39
C CYS A 171 3.18 3.67 -15.71
N THR A 172 3.27 4.83 -15.10
CA THR A 172 2.25 5.90 -15.09
C THR A 172 1.97 6.52 -16.47
N HIS A 173 2.79 6.20 -17.47
CA HIS A 173 2.62 6.66 -18.86
C HIS A 173 2.14 5.55 -19.80
N LEU A 174 2.10 4.29 -19.33
CA LEU A 174 1.68 3.15 -20.13
C LEU A 174 0.18 3.22 -20.42
N THR A 175 -0.16 3.60 -21.65
CA THR A 175 -1.54 3.73 -22.12
C THR A 175 -1.98 2.55 -22.98
N SER A 176 -1.03 1.78 -23.51
CA SER A 176 -1.31 0.66 -24.42
C SER A 176 -0.39 -0.53 -24.16
N VAL A 177 -1.00 -1.66 -23.79
CA VAL A 177 -0.37 -2.98 -23.77
C VAL A 177 -1.37 -3.99 -24.31
N LYS A 178 -0.94 -4.82 -25.25
CA LYS A 178 -1.77 -5.90 -25.78
C LYS A 178 -1.31 -7.22 -25.18
N LEU A 179 -2.13 -7.79 -24.31
CA LEU A 179 -1.85 -9.10 -23.71
C LEU A 179 -1.91 -10.20 -24.79
N PRO A 180 -0.89 -11.07 -24.90
CA PRO A 180 -0.83 -12.08 -25.93
C PRO A 180 -1.84 -13.22 -25.69
N LYS A 181 -2.32 -13.84 -26.77
CA LYS A 181 -3.38 -14.87 -26.73
C LYS A 181 -3.00 -16.15 -25.96
N GLY A 182 -1.70 -16.37 -25.73
CA GLY A 182 -1.19 -17.54 -25.03
C GLY A 182 -0.81 -17.27 -23.58
N LEU A 183 -1.09 -16.06 -23.05
CA LEU A 183 -0.77 -15.67 -21.68
C LEU A 183 -1.59 -16.49 -20.68
N GLU A 184 -0.95 -17.06 -19.68
CA GLU A 184 -1.56 -17.98 -18.71
C GLU A 184 -1.71 -17.34 -17.33
N LYS A 185 -0.78 -16.47 -16.92
CA LYS A 185 -0.74 -15.87 -15.57
C LYS A 185 -0.38 -14.39 -15.59
N ILE A 186 -1.05 -13.64 -14.71
CA ILE A 186 -0.75 -12.25 -14.37
C ILE A 186 -0.53 -12.19 -12.87
N GLY A 187 0.68 -11.79 -12.44
CA GLY A 187 1.07 -11.74 -11.04
C GLY A 187 0.48 -10.57 -10.26
N ASP A 188 0.74 -10.57 -8.95
CA ASP A 188 0.28 -9.52 -8.04
C ASP A 188 0.84 -8.16 -8.44
N TYR A 189 0.05 -7.10 -8.33
CA TYR A 189 0.45 -5.72 -8.66
C TYR A 189 0.99 -5.52 -10.10
N ALA A 190 0.84 -6.49 -11.01
CA ALA A 190 1.54 -6.52 -12.29
C ALA A 190 1.36 -5.26 -13.14
N PHE A 191 0.17 -4.65 -13.15
CA PHE A 191 -0.15 -3.40 -13.83
C PHE A 191 -0.66 -2.33 -12.85
N SER A 192 -0.32 -2.43 -11.57
CA SER A 192 -0.72 -1.46 -10.55
C SER A 192 -0.16 -0.07 -10.89
N ASN A 193 -0.94 0.99 -10.68
CA ASN A 193 -0.57 2.38 -10.96
C ASN A 193 -0.10 2.62 -12.42
N THR A 194 -0.86 2.11 -13.40
CA THR A 194 -0.64 2.37 -14.84
C THR A 194 -1.70 3.30 -15.43
N ALA A 195 -1.42 3.88 -16.60
CA ALA A 195 -2.36 4.76 -17.31
C ALA A 195 -3.22 4.04 -18.36
N LEU A 196 -3.41 2.72 -18.22
CA LEU A 196 -4.20 1.94 -19.16
C LEU A 196 -5.64 2.44 -19.22
N GLY A 197 -6.13 2.76 -20.42
CA GLY A 197 -7.53 3.15 -20.62
C GLY A 197 -8.50 1.96 -20.61
N THR A 198 -8.01 0.79 -21.04
CA THR A 198 -8.76 -0.46 -21.10
C THR A 198 -7.83 -1.64 -20.87
N ALA A 199 -8.34 -2.71 -20.26
CA ALA A 199 -7.64 -3.98 -20.12
C ALA A 199 -8.50 -5.12 -20.69
N THR A 200 -7.94 -5.94 -21.57
CA THR A 200 -8.60 -7.16 -22.09
C THR A 200 -7.74 -8.35 -21.73
N ILE A 201 -8.21 -9.13 -20.75
CA ILE A 201 -7.56 -10.35 -20.29
C ILE A 201 -7.89 -11.47 -21.28
N PRO A 202 -6.88 -12.13 -21.88
CA PRO A 202 -7.09 -13.23 -22.81
C PRO A 202 -7.83 -14.42 -22.18
N ASP A 203 -8.54 -15.20 -23.00
CA ASP A 203 -9.26 -16.40 -22.55
C ASP A 203 -8.32 -17.52 -22.07
N SER A 204 -7.02 -17.45 -22.35
CA SER A 204 -6.00 -18.39 -21.87
C SER A 204 -5.55 -18.15 -20.43
N VAL A 205 -5.84 -16.97 -19.86
CA VAL A 205 -5.40 -16.63 -18.51
C VAL A 205 -6.22 -17.44 -17.50
N THR A 206 -5.52 -18.10 -16.58
CA THR A 206 -6.11 -18.92 -15.51
C THR A 206 -6.05 -18.21 -14.15
N SER A 207 -5.07 -17.31 -13.94
CA SER A 207 -4.88 -16.60 -12.67
C SER A 207 -4.55 -15.12 -12.88
N ILE A 208 -5.22 -14.27 -12.11
CA ILE A 208 -4.96 -12.84 -11.99
C ILE A 208 -4.63 -12.54 -10.52
N GLY A 209 -3.46 -11.97 -10.26
CA GLY A 209 -2.96 -11.68 -8.92
C GLY A 209 -3.73 -10.60 -8.16
N VAL A 210 -3.41 -10.48 -6.88
CA VAL A 210 -3.88 -9.43 -5.98
C VAL A 210 -3.44 -8.08 -6.53
N GLU A 211 -4.35 -7.10 -6.56
CA GLU A 211 -4.05 -5.74 -7.01
C GLU A 211 -3.46 -5.62 -8.42
N ALA A 212 -3.63 -6.64 -9.28
CA ALA A 212 -2.99 -6.70 -10.59
C ALA A 212 -3.27 -5.46 -11.47
N PHE A 213 -4.41 -4.79 -11.31
CA PHE A 213 -4.76 -3.53 -11.97
C PHE A 213 -5.23 -2.47 -10.97
N SER A 214 -4.71 -2.46 -9.73
CA SER A 214 -5.02 -1.39 -8.76
C SER A 214 -4.49 -0.04 -9.23
N ASP A 215 -5.09 1.06 -8.76
CA ASP A 215 -4.65 2.44 -9.03
C ASP A 215 -4.53 2.80 -10.52
N CYS A 216 -5.16 2.05 -11.42
CA CYS A 216 -5.20 2.37 -12.84
C CYS A 216 -6.21 3.50 -13.08
N SER A 217 -5.84 4.73 -12.70
CA SER A 217 -6.74 5.90 -12.64
C SER A 217 -7.40 6.28 -13.98
N LYS A 218 -6.91 5.74 -15.10
CA LYS A 218 -7.47 5.94 -16.45
C LYS A 218 -8.31 4.76 -16.95
N LEU A 219 -8.35 3.66 -16.22
CA LEU A 219 -9.01 2.41 -16.65
C LEU A 219 -10.52 2.60 -16.64
N LYS A 220 -11.12 2.58 -17.82
CA LYS A 220 -12.57 2.72 -18.01
C LYS A 220 -13.28 1.38 -18.19
N LYS A 221 -12.57 0.39 -18.72
CA LYS A 221 -13.13 -0.92 -19.03
C LYS A 221 -12.12 -2.03 -18.79
N ILE A 222 -12.58 -3.07 -18.11
CA ILE A 222 -11.86 -4.35 -18.04
C ILE A 222 -12.73 -5.47 -18.59
N LYS A 223 -12.13 -6.39 -19.34
CA LYS A 223 -12.77 -7.63 -19.79
C LYS A 223 -11.97 -8.82 -19.30
N ILE A 224 -12.60 -9.68 -18.51
CA ILE A 224 -11.99 -10.87 -17.91
C ILE A 224 -12.15 -12.07 -18.84
N GLY A 225 -11.08 -12.83 -19.03
CA GLY A 225 -11.06 -14.02 -19.88
C GLY A 225 -11.97 -15.13 -19.34
N LYS A 226 -12.54 -15.94 -20.23
CA LYS A 226 -13.51 -16.98 -19.86
C LYS A 226 -12.93 -18.10 -19.00
N SER A 227 -11.63 -18.38 -19.13
CA SER A 227 -10.98 -19.49 -18.40
C SER A 227 -10.32 -19.05 -17.09
N VAL A 228 -10.53 -17.81 -16.63
CA VAL A 228 -9.94 -17.33 -15.37
C VAL A 228 -10.52 -18.10 -14.20
N GLU A 229 -9.68 -18.82 -13.46
CA GLU A 229 -10.05 -19.66 -12.31
C GLU A 229 -9.83 -18.96 -10.98
N ARG A 230 -8.95 -17.95 -10.94
CA ARG A 230 -8.62 -17.19 -9.73
C ARG A 230 -8.46 -15.69 -10.06
N ILE A 231 -9.06 -14.85 -9.22
CA ILE A 231 -8.91 -13.40 -9.24
C ILE A 231 -8.55 -12.95 -7.84
N GLY A 232 -7.42 -12.28 -7.69
CA GLY A 232 -6.97 -11.73 -6.41
C GLY A 232 -7.85 -10.58 -5.92
N GLU A 233 -7.79 -10.32 -4.63
CA GLU A 233 -8.47 -9.16 -4.04
C GLU A 233 -7.93 -7.85 -4.59
N ARG A 234 -8.77 -6.79 -4.49
CA ARG A 234 -8.42 -5.43 -4.93
C ARG A 234 -7.94 -5.34 -6.38
N VAL A 235 -8.31 -6.31 -7.24
CA VAL A 235 -7.80 -6.43 -8.62
C VAL A 235 -7.93 -5.13 -9.44
N VAL A 236 -8.96 -4.33 -9.19
CA VAL A 236 -9.19 -3.01 -9.80
C VAL A 236 -9.53 -1.95 -8.75
N SER A 237 -8.98 -2.07 -7.53
CA SER A 237 -9.15 -1.04 -6.50
C SER A 237 -8.61 0.30 -6.98
N ARG A 238 -9.19 1.41 -6.50
CA ARG A 238 -8.76 2.79 -6.84
C ARG A 238 -8.79 3.11 -8.34
N CYS A 239 -9.49 2.31 -9.15
CA CYS A 239 -9.77 2.61 -10.56
C CYS A 239 -10.99 3.55 -10.70
N HIS A 240 -10.81 4.81 -10.33
CA HIS A 240 -11.89 5.81 -10.21
C HIS A 240 -12.73 6.05 -11.48
N LEU A 241 -12.19 5.72 -12.67
CA LEU A 241 -12.90 5.89 -13.95
C LEU A 241 -13.51 4.59 -14.49
N LEU A 242 -13.44 3.48 -13.74
CA LEU A 242 -13.93 2.19 -14.18
C LEU A 242 -15.45 2.24 -14.32
N ALA A 243 -15.91 2.09 -15.56
CA ALA A 243 -17.32 2.20 -15.94
C ALA A 243 -17.93 0.88 -16.41
N THR A 244 -17.11 -0.11 -16.78
CA THR A 244 -17.60 -1.39 -17.30
C THR A 244 -16.67 -2.54 -16.96
N ILE A 245 -17.26 -3.61 -16.42
CA ILE A 245 -16.62 -4.90 -16.19
C ILE A 245 -17.34 -5.92 -17.08
N ASP A 246 -16.61 -6.69 -17.88
CA ASP A 246 -17.18 -7.69 -18.80
C ASP A 246 -16.45 -9.02 -18.68
N GLY A 247 -17.04 -10.10 -19.18
CA GLY A 247 -16.45 -11.44 -19.15
C GLY A 247 -16.74 -12.21 -17.86
N ARG A 248 -15.82 -13.10 -17.47
CA ARG A 248 -16.05 -14.02 -16.35
C ARG A 248 -16.18 -13.26 -15.03
N GLY A 249 -17.25 -13.56 -14.28
CA GLY A 249 -17.59 -12.92 -13.02
C GLY A 249 -18.26 -11.55 -13.15
N ALA A 250 -18.44 -11.01 -14.36
CA ALA A 250 -19.17 -9.76 -14.52
C ALA A 250 -20.67 -9.95 -14.24
N SER A 251 -21.29 -9.03 -13.51
CA SER A 251 -22.74 -8.96 -13.36
C SER A 251 -23.43 -8.64 -14.69
N ALA A 252 -24.74 -8.93 -14.79
CA ALA A 252 -25.52 -8.69 -16.01
C ALA A 252 -25.51 -7.21 -16.46
N ASP A 253 -25.50 -6.29 -15.50
CA ASP A 253 -25.41 -4.84 -15.73
C ASP A 253 -23.97 -4.33 -15.90
N LYS A 254 -22.97 -5.22 -15.84
CA LYS A 254 -21.54 -4.93 -16.04
C LYS A 254 -20.94 -3.96 -15.02
N ARG A 255 -21.59 -3.79 -13.86
CA ARG A 255 -21.13 -2.91 -12.78
C ARG A 255 -20.36 -3.62 -11.68
N MET A 256 -20.52 -4.93 -11.54
CA MET A 256 -19.88 -5.71 -10.47
C MET A 256 -18.98 -6.81 -11.05
N LEU A 257 -17.89 -7.10 -10.33
CA LEU A 257 -17.10 -8.31 -10.48
C LEU A 257 -17.39 -9.21 -9.27
N ILE A 258 -18.15 -10.28 -9.49
CA ILE A 258 -18.47 -11.29 -8.49
C ILE A 258 -17.79 -12.58 -8.90
N PHE A 259 -16.90 -13.09 -8.07
CA PHE A 259 -16.15 -14.30 -8.33
C PHE A 259 -16.09 -15.16 -7.08
N ASP A 260 -16.43 -16.44 -7.22
CA ASP A 260 -16.43 -17.42 -6.13
C ASP A 260 -17.16 -16.94 -4.85
N GLY A 261 -18.38 -16.40 -5.03
CA GLY A 261 -19.20 -15.86 -3.93
C GLY A 261 -18.71 -14.53 -3.34
N THR A 262 -17.64 -13.93 -3.87
CA THR A 262 -17.08 -12.67 -3.39
C THR A 262 -17.33 -11.54 -4.39
N LEU A 263 -17.91 -10.42 -3.92
CA LEU A 263 -17.90 -9.16 -4.67
C LEU A 263 -16.51 -8.54 -4.57
N LEU A 264 -15.75 -8.57 -5.66
CA LEU A 264 -14.36 -8.10 -5.72
C LEU A 264 -14.24 -6.65 -6.18
N ALA A 265 -15.20 -6.14 -6.95
CA ALA A 265 -15.18 -4.77 -7.45
C ALA A 265 -16.55 -4.27 -7.88
N TYR A 266 -16.74 -2.96 -7.76
CA TYR A 266 -17.83 -2.17 -8.33
C TYR A 266 -17.27 -1.08 -9.24
N THR A 267 -18.00 -0.72 -10.29
CA THR A 267 -17.63 0.37 -11.21
C THR A 267 -17.82 1.73 -10.55
N ALA A 268 -16.75 2.29 -9.97
CA ALA A 268 -16.79 3.59 -9.27
C ALA A 268 -17.31 4.75 -10.14
N ALA A 269 -17.20 4.67 -11.48
CA ALA A 269 -17.75 5.67 -12.40
C ALA A 269 -19.25 5.52 -12.68
N SER A 270 -19.90 4.52 -12.10
CA SER A 270 -21.35 4.33 -12.16
C SER A 270 -22.08 5.56 -11.63
N LYS A 271 -23.17 5.93 -12.31
CA LYS A 271 -24.02 7.08 -11.94
C LYS A 271 -25.22 6.69 -11.08
N GLU A 272 -25.33 5.41 -10.75
CA GLU A 272 -26.45 4.87 -9.99
C GLU A 272 -26.32 5.21 -8.52
N SER A 273 -27.44 5.63 -7.92
CA SER A 273 -27.53 5.97 -6.49
C SER A 273 -27.88 4.79 -5.61
N HIS A 274 -28.32 3.68 -6.21
CA HIS A 274 -28.63 2.44 -5.52
C HIS A 274 -27.91 1.24 -6.16
N LEU A 275 -27.52 0.30 -5.31
CA LEU A 275 -26.93 -0.97 -5.70
C LEU A 275 -27.58 -2.10 -4.91
N GLU A 276 -28.13 -3.07 -5.63
CA GLU A 276 -28.54 -4.35 -5.08
C GLU A 276 -27.41 -5.35 -5.30
N ILE A 277 -26.82 -5.86 -4.21
CA ILE A 277 -25.85 -6.94 -4.30
C ILE A 277 -26.63 -8.26 -4.43
N PRO A 278 -26.36 -9.09 -5.46
CA PRO A 278 -27.15 -10.29 -5.71
C PRO A 278 -27.10 -11.33 -4.58
N GLU A 279 -28.20 -12.03 -4.38
CA GLU A 279 -28.25 -13.22 -3.51
C GLU A 279 -27.22 -14.28 -3.94
N GLY A 280 -26.63 -14.96 -2.95
CA GLY A 280 -25.53 -15.90 -3.12
C GLY A 280 -24.15 -15.28 -2.97
N VAL A 281 -24.02 -13.95 -2.96
CA VAL A 281 -22.78 -13.29 -2.52
C VAL A 281 -22.60 -13.50 -1.02
N LYS A 282 -21.47 -14.10 -0.65
CA LYS A 282 -21.08 -14.44 0.72
C LYS A 282 -20.12 -13.41 1.32
N ARG A 283 -19.36 -12.72 0.48
CA ARG A 283 -18.35 -11.77 0.94
C ARG A 283 -18.35 -10.52 0.10
N ILE A 284 -18.25 -9.37 0.76
CA ILE A 284 -17.83 -8.12 0.11
C ILE A 284 -16.33 -8.01 0.34
N GLY A 285 -15.56 -8.13 -0.74
CA GLY A 285 -14.11 -8.11 -0.69
C GLY A 285 -13.59 -6.74 -0.28
N SER A 286 -12.31 -6.72 0.09
CA SER A 286 -11.64 -5.50 0.48
C SER A 286 -11.63 -4.47 -0.66
N ASP A 287 -11.94 -3.21 -0.34
CA ASP A 287 -12.06 -2.08 -1.28
C ASP A 287 -13.06 -2.29 -2.44
N ALA A 288 -13.98 -3.26 -2.34
CA ALA A 288 -14.83 -3.65 -3.47
C ALA A 288 -15.73 -2.52 -3.97
N LEU A 289 -16.23 -1.63 -3.10
CA LEU A 289 -17.01 -0.44 -3.45
C LEU A 289 -16.25 0.86 -3.14
N PHE A 290 -14.92 0.81 -3.18
CA PHE A 290 -14.08 1.98 -2.94
C PHE A 290 -14.42 3.13 -3.91
N ASP A 291 -14.57 4.33 -3.38
CA ASP A 291 -14.86 5.58 -4.12
C ASP A 291 -16.18 5.55 -4.90
N ALA A 292 -17.16 4.74 -4.47
CA ALA A 292 -18.52 4.72 -5.02
C ALA A 292 -19.32 5.99 -4.61
N LYS A 293 -18.86 7.18 -5.01
CA LYS A 293 -19.38 8.49 -4.56
C LYS A 293 -20.81 8.81 -5.00
N ASN A 294 -21.32 8.13 -6.02
CA ASN A 294 -22.71 8.33 -6.43
C ASN A 294 -23.66 7.42 -5.66
N LEU A 295 -23.15 6.37 -5.01
CA LEU A 295 -23.95 5.37 -4.32
C LEU A 295 -24.36 5.90 -2.95
N THR A 296 -25.66 6.14 -2.76
CA THR A 296 -26.23 6.64 -1.50
C THR A 296 -26.91 5.55 -0.69
N SER A 297 -27.18 4.40 -1.30
CA SER A 297 -27.84 3.27 -0.64
C SER A 297 -27.37 1.95 -1.25
N VAL A 298 -27.29 0.91 -0.43
CA VAL A 298 -26.93 -0.44 -0.85
C VAL A 298 -27.85 -1.45 -0.17
N THR A 299 -28.30 -2.44 -0.92
CA THR A 299 -29.01 -3.60 -0.38
C THR A 299 -28.03 -4.77 -0.28
N LEU A 300 -27.79 -5.24 0.95
CA LEU A 300 -26.92 -6.38 1.25
C LEU A 300 -27.75 -7.69 1.18
N PRO A 301 -27.23 -8.78 0.62
CA PRO A 301 -27.99 -10.02 0.45
C PRO A 301 -28.07 -10.80 1.75
N SER A 302 -29.11 -11.61 1.90
CA SER A 302 -29.32 -12.47 3.07
C SER A 302 -28.26 -13.57 3.25
N SER A 303 -27.49 -13.85 2.19
CA SER A 303 -26.38 -14.80 2.17
C SER A 303 -25.04 -14.23 2.64
N LEU A 304 -24.97 -12.93 2.97
CA LEU A 304 -23.70 -12.26 3.26
C LEU A 304 -23.10 -12.73 4.59
N GLU A 305 -21.88 -13.26 4.57
CA GLU A 305 -21.16 -13.79 5.72
C GLU A 305 -20.10 -12.79 6.23
N SER A 306 -19.45 -12.02 5.33
CA SER A 306 -18.39 -11.08 5.75
C SER A 306 -18.26 -9.82 4.89
N ILE A 307 -17.76 -8.75 5.53
CA ILE A 307 -17.47 -7.44 4.92
C ILE A 307 -15.98 -7.13 5.15
N GLY A 308 -15.23 -6.94 4.05
CA GLY A 308 -13.79 -6.71 4.07
C GLY A 308 -13.37 -5.27 4.40
N THR A 309 -12.07 -5.11 4.68
CA THR A 309 -11.42 -3.83 4.98
C THR A 309 -11.67 -2.83 3.85
N GLY A 310 -12.11 -1.61 4.18
CA GLY A 310 -12.35 -0.55 3.20
C GLY A 310 -13.45 -0.84 2.17
N ALA A 311 -14.26 -1.89 2.36
CA ALA A 311 -15.29 -2.33 1.41
C ALA A 311 -16.18 -1.19 0.89
N PHE A 312 -16.55 -0.25 1.76
CA PHE A 312 -17.40 0.89 1.43
C PHE A 312 -16.66 2.23 1.48
N GLN A 313 -15.33 2.22 1.51
CA GLN A 313 -14.50 3.41 1.72
C GLN A 313 -14.79 4.49 0.65
N ARG A 314 -14.93 5.76 1.07
CA ARG A 314 -15.20 6.92 0.19
C ARG A 314 -16.49 6.78 -0.64
N SER A 315 -17.48 6.04 -0.14
CA SER A 315 -18.82 6.04 -0.72
C SER A 315 -19.68 7.16 -0.12
N SER A 316 -20.89 7.34 -0.63
CA SER A 316 -21.86 8.32 -0.12
C SER A 316 -23.08 7.66 0.52
N ILE A 317 -22.92 6.40 0.94
CA ILE A 317 -23.94 5.65 1.67
C ILE A 317 -24.12 6.30 3.04
N THR A 318 -25.36 6.60 3.41
CA THR A 318 -25.70 7.23 4.70
C THR A 318 -26.38 6.26 5.66
N GLU A 319 -27.01 5.20 5.16
CA GLU A 319 -27.65 4.18 5.99
C GLU A 319 -27.27 2.80 5.50
N ILE A 320 -27.05 1.87 6.43
CA ILE A 320 -26.78 0.48 6.09
C ILE A 320 -27.45 -0.49 7.08
N GLU A 321 -28.13 -1.48 6.52
CA GLU A 321 -28.68 -2.61 7.26
C GLU A 321 -27.75 -3.81 7.08
N VAL A 322 -27.17 -4.29 8.17
CA VAL A 322 -26.28 -5.45 8.18
C VAL A 322 -27.11 -6.73 8.36
N PRO A 323 -27.09 -7.69 7.43
CA PRO A 323 -27.86 -8.92 7.56
C PRO A 323 -27.43 -9.80 8.74
N GLU A 324 -28.39 -10.56 9.31
CA GLU A 324 -28.14 -11.49 10.43
C GLU A 324 -27.11 -12.59 10.13
N SER A 325 -26.89 -12.89 8.86
CA SER A 325 -25.90 -13.86 8.39
C SER A 325 -24.45 -13.39 8.56
N VAL A 326 -24.20 -12.08 8.69
CA VAL A 326 -22.83 -11.52 8.73
C VAL A 326 -22.15 -11.91 10.02
N THR A 327 -21.06 -12.67 9.97
CA THR A 327 -20.29 -13.08 11.15
C THR A 327 -19.03 -12.26 11.36
N THR A 328 -18.62 -11.45 10.39
CA THR A 328 -17.36 -10.70 10.47
C THR A 328 -17.45 -9.41 9.66
N ILE A 329 -17.06 -8.30 10.28
CA ILE A 329 -16.82 -7.02 9.62
C ILE A 329 -15.38 -6.61 9.94
N GLU A 330 -14.52 -6.59 8.93
CA GLU A 330 -13.13 -6.20 9.09
C GLU A 330 -13.00 -4.70 9.43
N TYR A 331 -11.94 -4.37 10.18
CA TYR A 331 -11.68 -3.01 10.64
C TYR A 331 -11.58 -2.01 9.48
N GLY A 332 -12.21 -0.84 9.63
CA GLY A 332 -12.22 0.19 8.60
C GLY A 332 -13.06 -0.14 7.35
N ALA A 333 -13.94 -1.15 7.39
CA ALA A 333 -14.91 -1.45 6.31
C ALA A 333 -15.68 -0.20 5.82
N PHE A 334 -16.00 0.71 6.74
CA PHE A 334 -16.72 1.97 6.49
C PHE A 334 -15.84 3.22 6.63
N SER A 335 -14.51 3.07 6.69
CA SER A 335 -13.60 4.20 6.86
C SER A 335 -13.84 5.27 5.79
N THR A 336 -13.79 6.56 6.15
CA THR A 336 -14.05 7.70 5.23
C THR A 336 -15.44 7.76 4.59
N THR A 337 -16.38 6.94 5.07
CA THR A 337 -17.79 6.98 4.64
C THR A 337 -18.63 7.43 5.82
N ILE A 338 -19.47 8.43 5.57
CA ILE A 338 -20.30 9.06 6.60
C ILE A 338 -21.60 8.27 6.69
N ILE A 339 -21.62 7.23 7.52
CA ILE A 339 -22.84 6.51 7.87
C ILE A 339 -23.57 7.30 8.96
N GLU A 340 -24.80 7.72 8.70
CA GLU A 340 -25.69 8.38 9.65
C GLU A 340 -26.44 7.38 10.53
N LYS A 341 -26.71 6.17 10.02
CA LYS A 341 -27.45 5.15 10.75
C LYS A 341 -27.08 3.72 10.36
N PHE A 342 -26.83 2.90 11.37
CA PHE A 342 -26.72 1.45 11.25
C PHE A 342 -28.02 0.76 11.69
N SER A 343 -28.30 -0.40 11.11
CA SER A 343 -29.38 -1.29 11.54
C SER A 343 -29.02 -2.76 11.27
N GLY A 344 -29.80 -3.69 11.83
CA GLY A 344 -29.54 -5.12 11.71
C GLY A 344 -28.42 -5.60 12.65
N LYS A 345 -27.66 -6.59 12.20
CA LYS A 345 -26.66 -7.28 13.02
C LYS A 345 -25.55 -6.35 13.49
N PHE A 346 -25.14 -6.51 14.75
CA PHE A 346 -24.16 -5.69 15.47
C PHE A 346 -24.58 -4.22 15.68
N ALA A 347 -25.67 -3.74 15.08
CA ALA A 347 -26.11 -2.37 15.30
C ALA A 347 -26.61 -2.16 16.73
N THR A 348 -26.21 -1.04 17.34
CA THR A 348 -26.79 -0.58 18.60
C THR A 348 -28.27 -0.25 18.41
N ALA A 349 -29.06 -0.29 19.49
CA ALA A 349 -30.50 -0.06 19.41
C ALA A 349 -30.89 1.33 18.86
N ASP A 350 -30.03 2.33 19.04
CA ASP A 350 -30.18 3.68 18.49
C ASP A 350 -29.59 3.84 17.08
N GLY A 351 -28.94 2.80 16.54
CA GLY A 351 -28.29 2.79 15.24
C GLY A 351 -27.01 3.63 15.16
N SER A 352 -26.47 4.06 16.30
CA SER A 352 -25.30 4.94 16.36
C SER A 352 -23.96 4.23 16.13
N ALA A 353 -23.93 2.90 16.22
CA ALA A 353 -22.69 2.14 16.10
C ALA A 353 -22.92 0.68 15.68
N LEU A 354 -21.85 0.05 15.19
CA LEU A 354 -21.70 -1.40 15.09
C LEU A 354 -20.78 -1.90 16.20
N VAL A 355 -21.27 -2.80 17.05
CA VAL A 355 -20.54 -3.41 18.15
C VAL A 355 -20.60 -4.93 18.05
N GLU A 356 -19.45 -5.57 18.00
CA GLU A 356 -19.30 -7.04 18.05
C GLU A 356 -18.64 -7.45 19.36
N GLY A 357 -19.36 -8.20 20.19
CA GLY A 357 -18.92 -8.52 21.55
C GLY A 357 -18.73 -7.23 22.37
N ASN A 358 -17.47 -6.92 22.71
CA ASN A 358 -17.08 -5.71 23.43
C ASN A 358 -16.26 -4.74 22.57
N THR A 359 -16.27 -4.90 21.24
CA THR A 359 -15.47 -4.11 20.31
C THR A 359 -16.36 -3.21 19.46
N LEU A 360 -16.12 -1.91 19.50
CA LEU A 360 -16.73 -0.94 18.58
C LEU A 360 -16.05 -1.05 17.21
N LEU A 361 -16.78 -1.55 16.22
CA LEU A 361 -16.28 -1.78 14.85
C LEU A 361 -16.41 -0.53 13.97
N ALA A 362 -17.53 0.18 14.10
CA ALA A 362 -17.80 1.41 13.35
C ALA A 362 -18.74 2.33 14.13
N GLY A 363 -18.49 3.64 14.08
CA GLY A 363 -19.40 4.65 14.61
C GLY A 363 -20.15 5.36 13.48
N ALA A 364 -21.43 5.65 13.70
CA ALA A 364 -22.19 6.55 12.87
C ALA A 364 -21.78 8.00 13.19
N GLY A 365 -21.97 8.91 12.24
CA GLY A 365 -21.66 10.30 12.48
C GLY A 365 -22.16 11.23 11.39
N ASN A 366 -22.59 12.41 11.82
CA ASN A 366 -22.72 13.61 11.00
C ASN A 366 -22.25 14.81 11.86
N ARG A 367 -22.19 16.01 11.26
CA ARG A 367 -21.64 17.23 11.90
C ARG A 367 -22.24 17.64 13.23
N SER A 368 -23.41 17.13 13.57
CA SER A 368 -24.14 17.45 14.81
C SER A 368 -24.19 16.29 15.81
N PHE A 369 -23.52 15.19 15.52
CA PHE A 369 -23.66 13.94 16.26
C PHE A 369 -22.55 13.74 17.28
N THR A 370 -22.93 13.56 18.55
CA THR A 370 -22.04 13.03 19.59
C THR A 370 -22.22 11.51 19.65
N LEU A 371 -21.14 10.77 19.39
CA LEU A 371 -21.16 9.32 19.47
C LEU A 371 -21.09 8.87 20.94
N ASN A 372 -22.15 8.22 21.42
CA ASN A 372 -22.17 7.61 22.76
C ASN A 372 -21.73 6.16 22.65
N ILE A 373 -20.52 5.85 23.11
CA ILE A 373 -20.01 4.48 23.05
C ILE A 373 -20.72 3.63 24.11
N PRO A 374 -21.27 2.45 23.75
CA PRO A 374 -22.01 1.61 24.71
C PRO A 374 -21.17 1.12 25.90
N GLU A 375 -21.78 1.06 27.08
CA GLU A 375 -21.14 0.71 28.38
C GLU A 375 -20.48 -0.68 28.44
N ASN A 376 -20.70 -1.56 27.47
CA ASN A 376 -20.04 -2.86 27.38
C ASN A 376 -18.78 -2.86 26.49
N VAL A 377 -18.50 -1.75 25.80
CA VAL A 377 -17.36 -1.65 24.89
C VAL A 377 -16.07 -1.47 25.69
N THR A 378 -15.13 -2.40 25.50
CA THR A 378 -13.79 -2.35 26.08
C THR A 378 -12.72 -1.97 25.06
N GLU A 379 -12.99 -2.18 23.77
CA GLU A 379 -12.05 -1.92 22.67
C GLU A 379 -12.71 -1.12 21.54
N ILE A 380 -12.00 -0.14 21.01
CA ILE A 380 -12.39 0.59 19.80
C ILE A 380 -11.47 0.16 18.66
N ALA A 381 -12.05 -0.40 17.60
CA ALA A 381 -11.29 -0.94 16.49
C ALA A 381 -10.51 0.15 15.73
N PRO A 382 -9.40 -0.23 15.07
CA PRO A 382 -8.73 0.63 14.10
C PRO A 382 -9.70 1.21 13.08
N MET A 383 -9.57 2.51 12.82
CA MET A 383 -10.38 3.26 11.86
C MET A 383 -11.91 3.24 12.09
N ALA A 384 -12.40 2.92 13.29
CA ALA A 384 -13.84 2.80 13.58
C ALA A 384 -14.66 4.06 13.24
N CYS A 385 -14.09 5.25 13.41
CA CYS A 385 -14.69 6.55 13.09
C CYS A 385 -13.76 7.41 12.20
N TYR A 386 -12.86 6.79 11.44
CA TYR A 386 -11.86 7.50 10.63
C TYR A 386 -12.49 8.43 9.59
N LEU A 387 -12.06 9.70 9.56
CA LEU A 387 -12.62 10.78 8.75
C LEU A 387 -14.13 11.01 8.99
N GLY A 388 -14.61 10.69 10.21
CA GLY A 388 -15.99 10.94 10.61
C GLY A 388 -16.29 12.44 10.76
N GLU A 389 -17.56 12.81 10.61
CA GLU A 389 -18.01 14.18 10.84
C GLU A 389 -18.51 14.45 12.26
N ILE A 390 -18.33 13.50 13.20
CA ILE A 390 -18.83 13.61 14.59
C ILE A 390 -18.37 14.88 15.30
N SER A 391 -19.25 15.45 16.12
CA SER A 391 -18.97 16.65 16.94
C SER A 391 -18.35 16.33 18.30
N GLY A 392 -18.44 15.08 18.75
CA GLY A 392 -17.89 14.63 20.02
C GLY A 392 -18.05 13.13 20.18
N VAL A 393 -17.44 12.59 21.22
CA VAL A 393 -17.58 11.19 21.62
C VAL A 393 -17.59 11.09 23.14
N THR A 394 -18.42 10.21 23.67
CA THR A 394 -18.48 9.88 25.09
C THR A 394 -18.02 8.44 25.26
N PHE A 395 -16.99 8.24 26.08
CA PHE A 395 -16.40 6.94 26.36
C PHE A 395 -16.89 6.40 27.71
N PRO A 396 -17.27 5.11 27.80
CA PRO A 396 -17.48 4.47 29.09
C PRO A 396 -16.14 4.12 29.73
N ASP A 397 -16.08 4.15 31.07
CA ASP A 397 -14.84 3.95 31.84
C ASP A 397 -14.19 2.57 31.58
N CYS A 398 -14.92 1.59 31.04
CA CYS A 398 -14.42 0.25 30.75
C CYS A 398 -13.58 0.14 29.46
N VAL A 399 -13.50 1.19 28.63
CA VAL A 399 -12.64 1.19 27.44
C VAL A 399 -11.17 1.15 27.87
N THR A 400 -10.46 0.11 27.44
CA THR A 400 -9.03 -0.11 27.70
C THR A 400 -8.17 0.11 26.46
N VAL A 401 -8.75 0.05 25.25
CA VAL A 401 -8.02 0.18 23.99
C VAL A 401 -8.73 1.11 23.01
N ILE A 402 -7.99 2.09 22.48
CA ILE A 402 -8.39 2.90 21.31
C ILE A 402 -7.45 2.55 20.16
N GLY A 403 -7.98 1.93 19.10
CA GLY A 403 -7.19 1.45 17.97
C GLY A 403 -6.59 2.54 17.09
N SER A 404 -5.66 2.14 16.23
CA SER A 404 -4.98 3.06 15.31
C SER A 404 -5.96 3.78 14.39
N LYS A 405 -5.81 5.10 14.26
CA LYS A 405 -6.66 5.98 13.45
C LYS A 405 -8.16 5.93 13.79
N ALA A 406 -8.54 5.40 14.97
CA ALA A 406 -9.94 5.19 15.35
C ALA A 406 -10.79 6.46 15.19
N PHE A 407 -10.27 7.62 15.56
CA PHE A 407 -10.91 8.93 15.47
C PHE A 407 -10.05 9.92 14.71
N ALA A 408 -9.20 9.49 13.77
CA ALA A 408 -8.36 10.43 13.02
C ALA A 408 -9.20 11.21 12.00
N TYR A 409 -8.82 12.45 11.76
CA TYR A 409 -9.39 13.43 10.84
C TYR A 409 -10.88 13.71 11.09
N CYS A 410 -11.33 13.53 12.34
CA CYS A 410 -12.64 13.97 12.81
C CYS A 410 -12.62 15.48 13.05
N SER A 411 -12.64 16.25 11.96
CA SER A 411 -12.42 17.71 11.97
C SER A 411 -13.44 18.55 12.76
N ASN A 412 -14.59 17.98 13.15
CA ASN A 412 -15.58 18.65 13.99
C ASN A 412 -15.56 18.21 15.45
N MET A 413 -14.75 17.20 15.79
CA MET A 413 -14.82 16.52 17.07
C MET A 413 -14.19 17.35 18.18
N CYS A 414 -14.99 17.73 19.17
CA CYS A 414 -14.54 18.35 20.41
C CYS A 414 -14.54 17.30 21.53
N LEU A 415 -13.37 17.06 22.12
CA LEU A 415 -13.17 16.08 23.20
C LEU A 415 -12.90 16.79 24.52
N PRO A 416 -13.82 16.81 25.50
CA PRO A 416 -13.59 17.41 26.83
C PRO A 416 -12.24 17.04 27.48
N VAL A 417 -11.74 17.89 28.39
CA VAL A 417 -10.41 17.73 29.02
C VAL A 417 -10.25 16.37 29.72
N ASP A 418 -11.35 15.86 30.27
CA ASP A 418 -11.49 14.60 30.99
C ASP A 418 -12.22 13.52 30.16
N ALA A 419 -12.29 13.67 28.84
CA ALA A 419 -13.05 12.77 27.98
C ALA A 419 -12.48 11.35 27.90
N LEU A 420 -11.18 11.15 28.12
CA LEU A 420 -10.58 9.83 27.96
C LEU A 420 -11.01 8.87 29.09
N PRO A 421 -11.31 7.60 28.76
CA PRO A 421 -11.82 6.63 29.72
C PRO A 421 -10.80 6.29 30.82
N LYS A 422 -11.24 6.18 32.07
CA LYS A 422 -10.33 6.02 33.23
C LYS A 422 -9.46 4.76 33.18
N ASN A 423 -9.96 3.67 32.59
CA ASN A 423 -9.22 2.40 32.49
C ASN A 423 -8.46 2.26 31.17
N LEU A 424 -8.31 3.33 30.40
CA LEU A 424 -7.58 3.31 29.13
C LEU A 424 -6.14 2.86 29.35
N GLU A 425 -5.70 1.85 28.58
CA GLU A 425 -4.35 1.30 28.63
C GLU A 425 -3.57 1.57 27.34
N ILE A 426 -4.24 1.55 26.18
CA ILE A 426 -3.58 1.66 24.86
C ILE A 426 -4.26 2.73 24.01
N ILE A 427 -3.45 3.65 23.47
CA ILE A 427 -3.85 4.60 22.43
C ILE A 427 -3.05 4.28 21.16
N GLY A 428 -3.73 3.86 20.10
CA GLY A 428 -3.12 3.42 18.85
C GLY A 428 -2.46 4.54 18.04
N GLU A 429 -1.71 4.14 17.01
CA GLU A 429 -1.06 5.07 16.09
C GLU A 429 -2.09 5.99 15.43
N MET A 430 -1.83 7.29 15.43
CA MET A 430 -2.67 8.31 14.81
C MET A 430 -4.13 8.30 15.31
N ALA A 431 -4.43 7.75 16.50
CA ALA A 431 -5.80 7.54 16.99
C ALA A 431 -6.71 8.77 16.88
N PHE A 432 -6.17 9.97 17.12
CA PHE A 432 -6.85 11.27 17.06
C PHE A 432 -6.14 12.27 16.13
N GLU A 433 -5.33 11.79 15.20
CA GLU A 433 -4.58 12.64 14.27
C GLU A 433 -5.53 13.58 13.48
N GLN A 434 -5.26 14.87 13.38
CA GLN A 434 -5.99 15.89 12.63
C GLN A 434 -7.46 16.10 13.06
N SER A 435 -7.84 15.58 14.22
CA SER A 435 -9.15 15.85 14.81
C SER A 435 -9.08 17.16 15.59
N VAL A 436 -9.89 18.14 15.16
CA VAL A 436 -9.81 19.52 15.66
C VAL A 436 -10.44 19.60 17.05
N MET A 437 -9.63 19.51 18.09
CA MET A 437 -10.01 20.01 19.42
C MET A 437 -10.30 21.51 19.28
N ARG A 438 -11.54 21.96 19.55
CA ARG A 438 -11.95 23.37 19.29
C ARG A 438 -11.28 24.38 20.23
N SER A 439 -11.38 25.65 19.81
CA SER A 439 -10.77 26.89 20.35
C SER A 439 -10.88 27.11 21.86
N ASP A 440 -11.90 26.54 22.50
CA ASP A 440 -12.18 26.64 23.93
C ASP A 440 -11.39 25.65 24.80
N MET A 441 -10.82 24.61 24.20
CA MET A 441 -10.04 23.58 24.88
C MET A 441 -8.52 23.78 24.84
N PHE A 442 -8.06 24.75 24.06
CA PHE A 442 -6.63 25.03 23.89
C PHE A 442 -5.92 25.54 25.15
N ARG A 443 -6.64 25.77 26.26
CA ARG A 443 -6.04 26.15 27.55
C ARG A 443 -5.64 24.96 28.44
N ASP A 444 -6.35 23.85 28.36
CA ASP A 444 -6.30 22.81 29.41
C ASP A 444 -5.79 21.44 28.93
N GLY A 445 -5.66 21.23 27.62
CA GLY A 445 -5.19 19.97 27.04
C GLY A 445 -6.14 18.80 27.24
N VAL A 446 -5.72 17.59 26.86
CA VAL A 446 -6.43 16.34 27.18
C VAL A 446 -5.68 15.63 28.30
N ILE A 447 -6.39 15.24 29.35
CA ILE A 447 -5.80 14.46 30.46
C ILE A 447 -5.66 13.02 30.00
N ILE A 448 -4.41 12.54 29.93
CA ILE A 448 -4.10 11.14 29.69
C ILE A 448 -4.29 10.36 31.01
N PRO A 449 -5.14 9.32 31.05
CA PRO A 449 -5.32 8.50 32.25
C PRO A 449 -4.03 7.81 32.70
N ALA A 450 -3.81 7.71 34.01
CA ALA A 450 -2.60 7.10 34.59
C ALA A 450 -2.42 5.61 34.25
N ASN A 451 -3.48 4.94 33.80
CA ASN A 451 -3.43 3.53 33.39
C ASN A 451 -2.87 3.33 31.98
N VAL A 452 -2.65 4.40 31.21
CA VAL A 452 -2.14 4.31 29.84
C VAL A 452 -0.70 3.81 29.85
N LYS A 453 -0.46 2.67 29.20
CA LYS A 453 0.84 2.00 29.08
C LYS A 453 1.49 2.24 27.72
N GLU A 454 0.69 2.53 26.69
CA GLU A 454 1.16 2.70 25.31
C GLU A 454 0.45 3.86 24.60
N ILE A 455 1.26 4.72 23.96
CA ILE A 455 0.78 5.75 23.03
C ILE A 455 1.50 5.59 21.70
N GLY A 456 0.72 5.33 20.65
CA GLY A 456 1.18 5.14 19.29
C GLY A 456 1.71 6.43 18.65
N TYR A 457 2.49 6.24 17.59
CA TYR A 457 3.03 7.34 16.79
C TYR A 457 1.92 8.29 16.32
N HIS A 458 2.12 9.61 16.45
CA HIS A 458 1.15 10.65 16.01
C HIS A 458 -0.26 10.55 16.61
N ALA A 459 -0.46 9.87 17.75
CA ALA A 459 -1.79 9.64 18.33
C ALA A 459 -2.66 10.91 18.50
N PHE A 460 -2.06 12.10 18.70
CA PHE A 460 -2.78 13.37 18.85
C PHE A 460 -2.25 14.48 17.91
N PHE A 461 -1.59 14.13 16.80
CA PHE A 461 -0.95 15.09 15.90
C PHE A 461 -1.97 15.94 15.13
N SER A 462 -1.79 17.26 14.93
CA SER A 462 -2.67 18.10 14.09
C SER A 462 -1.90 19.21 13.35
N THR A 463 -2.23 19.46 12.08
CA THR A 463 -1.58 20.46 11.18
C THR A 463 -2.45 21.69 10.93
N ALA A 464 -3.52 21.91 11.70
CA ALA A 464 -4.46 23.03 11.53
C ALA A 464 -3.87 24.44 11.87
N ALA A 465 -2.60 24.68 11.55
CA ALA A 465 -1.94 25.98 11.58
C ALA A 465 -1.32 26.34 10.22
N TYR A 466 -2.11 26.27 9.13
CA TYR A 466 -1.78 26.92 7.86
C TYR A 466 -3.03 27.62 7.29
N SER A 467 -3.25 28.86 7.73
CA SER A 467 -4.10 29.83 7.05
C SER A 467 -3.56 31.23 7.32
N ALA A 468 -3.14 31.89 6.25
CA ALA A 468 -2.66 33.26 6.25
C ALA A 468 -3.72 34.23 6.79
N SER A 469 -3.23 35.33 7.38
CA SER A 469 -3.96 36.46 7.95
C SER A 469 -4.76 36.18 9.23
N ALA A 470 -4.19 36.65 10.34
CA ALA A 470 -4.84 36.97 11.62
C ALA A 470 -5.97 36.03 12.06
N ASN A 471 -5.64 35.00 12.86
CA ASN A 471 -6.45 34.49 13.98
C ASN A 471 -5.77 33.28 14.61
N THR A 472 -5.07 33.57 15.69
CA THR A 472 -4.67 32.73 16.82
C THR A 472 -5.56 31.52 17.10
N TYR A 473 -4.96 30.31 17.24
CA TYR A 473 -5.20 29.36 18.34
C TYR A 473 -3.95 28.49 18.59
N TRP A 474 -3.60 28.40 19.87
CA TRP A 474 -2.34 27.91 20.43
C TRP A 474 -2.51 26.49 20.97
N PHE A 475 -1.67 25.52 20.62
CA PHE A 475 -1.11 24.71 21.71
C PHE A 475 0.09 25.52 22.15
N GLU A 476 0.19 26.00 23.39
CA GLU A 476 1.51 26.41 23.85
C GLU A 476 2.33 25.13 23.97
N PRO A 477 3.43 24.91 23.24
CA PRO A 477 4.41 23.96 23.69
C PRO A 477 5.59 24.78 24.22
N VAL A 478 5.37 25.75 25.12
CA VAL A 478 6.43 26.07 26.09
C VAL A 478 6.18 25.28 27.38
N THR A 479 4.98 24.69 27.53
CA THR A 479 4.61 23.92 28.71
C THR A 479 4.12 22.54 28.30
N PRO A 480 4.83 21.47 28.69
CA PRO A 480 4.41 20.10 28.41
C PRO A 480 3.13 19.76 29.19
N PRO A 481 2.28 18.84 28.68
CA PRO A 481 1.08 18.42 29.41
C PRO A 481 1.44 17.78 30.76
N LYS A 482 0.45 17.50 31.61
CA LYS A 482 0.69 16.64 32.78
C LYS A 482 0.42 15.21 32.37
N ILE A 483 1.48 14.45 32.11
CA ILE A 483 1.41 13.01 31.83
C ILE A 483 2.03 12.27 33.02
N ASP A 484 1.33 11.26 33.54
CA ASP A 484 1.97 10.25 34.39
C ASP A 484 2.69 9.25 33.48
N THR A 485 4.00 9.35 33.42
CA THR A 485 4.85 8.61 32.47
C THR A 485 5.30 7.25 33.00
N THR A 486 4.89 6.89 34.22
CA THR A 486 5.36 5.69 34.91
C THR A 486 4.94 4.42 34.16
N GLY A 487 5.89 3.76 33.49
CA GLY A 487 5.63 2.52 32.75
C GLY A 487 5.11 2.73 31.32
N MET A 488 5.04 3.98 30.84
CA MET A 488 4.65 4.28 29.46
C MET A 488 5.74 3.91 28.45
N ARG A 489 5.33 3.25 27.37
CA ARG A 489 6.13 3.13 26.14
C ARG A 489 5.73 4.24 25.18
N ILE A 490 6.57 5.26 25.07
CA ILE A 490 6.49 6.29 24.04
C ILE A 490 7.48 5.94 22.92
N ASN A 491 7.04 6.00 21.66
CA ASN A 491 7.90 5.69 20.50
C ASN A 491 8.68 6.93 20.02
N ALA A 492 8.02 8.09 19.91
CA ALA A 492 8.63 9.37 19.58
C ALA A 492 7.70 10.52 19.98
N ILE A 493 8.28 11.67 20.36
CA ILE A 493 7.59 12.93 20.66
C ILE A 493 8.17 13.98 19.71
N TYR A 494 7.36 14.52 18.80
CA TYR A 494 7.80 15.57 17.89
C TYR A 494 7.30 16.91 18.37
N VAL A 495 8.22 17.86 18.57
CA VAL A 495 7.91 19.20 19.07
C VAL A 495 8.57 20.26 18.18
N PRO A 496 8.01 21.47 18.09
CA PRO A 496 8.71 22.58 17.45
C PRO A 496 9.98 22.92 18.22
N GLU A 497 10.95 23.56 17.56
CA GLU A 497 12.27 23.84 18.14
C GLU A 497 12.18 24.62 19.45
N GLU A 498 11.29 25.61 19.50
CA GLU A 498 11.02 26.46 20.67
C GLU A 498 10.46 25.73 21.90
N ALA A 499 9.99 24.49 21.73
CA ALA A 499 9.38 23.67 22.76
C ALA A 499 10.30 22.60 23.35
N LEU A 500 11.42 22.35 22.67
CA LEU A 500 12.27 21.19 22.90
C LEU A 500 12.74 21.10 24.35
N GLU A 501 13.21 22.23 24.88
CA GLU A 501 13.78 22.30 26.23
C GLU A 501 12.72 22.10 27.31
N ALA A 502 11.52 22.65 27.11
CA ALA A 502 10.42 22.46 28.04
C ALA A 502 10.00 20.98 28.13
N TYR A 503 9.85 20.30 26.99
CA TYR A 503 9.47 18.89 26.94
C TYR A 503 10.55 17.97 27.51
N ARG A 504 11.84 18.24 27.25
CA ARG A 504 12.94 17.50 27.88
C ARG A 504 12.96 17.68 29.39
N ASN A 505 12.60 18.87 29.87
CA ASN A 505 12.55 19.16 31.31
C ASN A 505 11.35 18.49 32.00
N ALA A 506 10.19 18.42 31.35
CA ALA A 506 9.04 17.74 31.94
C ALA A 506 9.12 16.22 31.83
N TYR A 507 9.80 15.69 30.80
CA TYR A 507 9.88 14.25 30.51
C TYR A 507 11.32 13.78 30.28
N PRO A 508 12.19 13.90 31.29
CA PRO A 508 13.61 13.55 31.15
C PRO A 508 13.83 12.10 30.72
N GLU A 509 12.96 11.18 31.12
CA GLU A 509 12.98 9.76 30.74
C GLU A 509 12.72 9.48 29.25
N PHE A 510 12.19 10.46 28.51
CA PHE A 510 11.94 10.36 27.07
C PHE A 510 12.78 11.33 26.24
N SER A 511 13.80 11.97 26.83
CA SER A 511 14.63 12.98 26.16
C SER A 511 15.20 12.52 24.82
N ASP A 512 15.64 11.26 24.72
CA ASP A 512 16.21 10.66 23.49
C ASP A 512 15.15 10.38 22.41
N LYS A 513 13.87 10.44 22.78
CA LYS A 513 12.71 10.23 21.90
C LYS A 513 12.00 11.54 21.56
N ILE A 514 12.43 12.66 22.15
CA ILE A 514 11.92 13.99 21.83
C ILE A 514 12.76 14.53 20.67
N HIS A 515 12.13 14.65 19.51
CA HIS A 515 12.73 15.13 18.28
C HIS A 515 12.15 16.50 17.91
N VAL A 516 13.00 17.36 17.36
CA VAL A 516 12.51 18.55 16.67
C VAL A 516 11.87 18.09 15.37
N TRP A 517 10.66 18.57 15.09
CA TRP A 517 10.06 18.31 13.79
C TRP A 517 10.73 19.20 12.73
N GLU A 518 11.43 18.61 11.78
CA GLU A 518 11.94 19.32 10.60
C GLU A 518 10.76 19.55 9.63
N ARG A 519 10.63 20.80 9.20
CA ARG A 519 9.47 21.32 8.47
C ARG A 519 9.39 20.87 7.02
#